data_AF-A0A8B0SQD4-F1
#
_entry.id   AF-A0A8B0SQD4-F1
#
_cell.length_a   1.000
_cell.length_b   1.000
_cell.length_c   1.000
_cell.angle_alpha   90.00
_cell.angle_beta   90.00
_cell.angle_gamma   90.00
#
_symmetry.space_group_name_H-M   'P 1'
#
loop_
_entity.id
_entity.type
_entity.pdbx_description
1 polymer ?
#
loop_
_entity_poly.entity_id
_entity_poly.type
_entity_poly.pdbx_seq_one_letter_code
_entity_poly.pdbx_strand_id
1 'polypeptide(L)'
;MKWINHIAIAGATTALANPALVPVALLGSTAPDWLEWVLNKFGHQVRHRTLTHIMLYWIGALAFTLLVWDFHGILAAFAWGGLSHVLADSFTVTGVPFSPFSDRRFHLFGGRLRTGDNGEYMVAWGIVGVCVVLAMLFKPHGGAGWYPFFPDWSGMYQDGVVDAKEWKDNRLKFF
;
A
#
# COMPACT_ATOMS: atom_id res chain seq x y z
N MET A 1 13.37 -1.58 -3.15
CA MET A 1 13.59 -0.27 -2.50
C MET A 1 13.81 -0.56 -1.02
N LYS A 2 13.97 0.43 -0.15
CA LYS A 2 13.91 0.15 1.30
C LYS A 2 12.48 -0.17 1.74
N TRP A 3 12.35 -0.99 2.79
CA TRP A 3 11.06 -1.36 3.39
C TRP A 3 10.17 -0.17 3.73
N ILE A 4 10.74 0.92 4.22
CA ILE A 4 9.98 2.14 4.54
C ILE A 4 9.22 2.68 3.32
N ASN A 5 9.79 2.59 2.13
CA ASN A 5 9.18 3.07 0.89
C ASN A 5 8.07 2.11 0.43
N HIS A 6 8.26 0.80 0.59
CA HIS A 6 7.22 -0.20 0.31
C HIS A 6 6.01 -0.03 1.25
N ILE A 7 6.27 0.12 2.54
CA ILE A 7 5.27 0.40 3.58
C ILE A 7 4.53 1.71 3.28
N ALA A 8 5.23 2.77 2.89
CA ALA A 8 4.63 4.06 2.58
C ALA A 8 3.68 3.98 1.37
N ILE A 9 4.10 3.32 0.28
CA ILE A 9 3.28 3.16 -0.93
C ILE A 9 2.04 2.30 -0.63
N ALA A 10 2.23 1.13 -0.01
CA ALA A 10 1.13 0.22 0.33
C ALA A 10 0.14 0.88 1.31
N GLY A 11 0.67 1.53 2.34
CA GLY A 11 -0.11 2.22 3.35
C GLY A 11 -0.94 3.36 2.76
N ALA A 12 -0.33 4.25 1.97
CA ALA A 12 -1.04 5.40 1.39
C ALA A 12 -2.11 4.99 0.37
N THR A 13 -1.80 4.03 -0.51
CA THR A 13 -2.77 3.55 -1.51
C THR A 13 -3.91 2.73 -0.90
N THR A 14 -3.64 1.95 0.15
CA THR A 14 -4.69 1.24 0.88
C THR A 14 -5.51 2.20 1.72
N ALA A 15 -4.85 3.18 2.37
CA ALA A 15 -5.52 4.22 3.12
C ALA A 15 -6.51 4.95 2.23
N LEU A 16 -6.22 5.18 0.93
CA LEU A 16 -7.14 5.78 -0.05
C LEU A 16 -8.45 5.02 -0.28
N ALA A 17 -8.48 3.71 -0.06
CA ALA A 17 -9.67 2.88 -0.26
C ALA A 17 -10.32 2.48 1.08
N ASN A 18 -9.52 1.97 2.02
CA ASN A 18 -9.98 1.51 3.32
C ASN A 18 -8.84 1.56 4.39
N PRO A 19 -8.82 2.61 5.24
CA PRO A 19 -7.83 2.81 6.29
C PRO A 19 -7.75 1.67 7.29
N ALA A 20 -8.87 0.98 7.57
CA ALA A 20 -8.89 -0.13 8.51
C ALA A 20 -8.03 -1.32 8.03
N LEU A 21 -7.80 -1.43 6.72
CA LEU A 21 -7.00 -2.49 6.11
C LEU A 21 -5.51 -2.13 5.96
N VAL A 22 -5.12 -0.90 6.30
CA VAL A 22 -3.72 -0.45 6.20
C VAL A 22 -2.75 -1.40 6.91
N PRO A 23 -2.97 -1.83 8.16
CA PRO A 23 -2.04 -2.76 8.83
C PRO A 23 -1.83 -4.06 8.05
N VAL A 24 -2.88 -4.57 7.41
CA VAL A 24 -2.84 -5.79 6.60
C VAL A 24 -2.03 -5.57 5.33
N ALA A 25 -2.24 -4.43 4.65
CA ALA A 25 -1.45 -4.07 3.47
C ALA A 25 0.03 -3.82 3.80
N LEU A 26 0.36 -3.29 4.99
CA LEU A 26 1.74 -3.16 5.42
C LEU A 26 2.42 -4.53 5.60
N LEU A 27 1.72 -5.48 6.22
CA LEU A 27 2.18 -6.86 6.33
C LEU A 27 2.39 -7.49 4.95
N GLY A 28 1.44 -7.31 4.03
CA GLY A 28 1.56 -7.75 2.65
C GLY A 28 2.75 -7.11 1.92
N SER A 29 2.99 -5.82 2.14
CA SER A 29 4.08 -5.07 1.49
C SER A 29 5.48 -5.52 1.89
N THR A 30 5.62 -6.22 3.02
CA THR A 30 6.91 -6.79 3.44
C THR A 30 6.99 -8.30 3.18
N ALA A 31 5.87 -8.93 2.82
CA ALA A 31 5.75 -10.36 2.61
C ALA A 31 6.71 -10.96 1.58
N PRO A 32 6.95 -10.35 0.41
CA PRO A 32 7.89 -10.89 -0.56
C PRO A 32 9.28 -11.18 0.05
N ASP A 33 9.77 -10.33 0.95
CA ASP A 33 11.12 -10.44 1.51
C ASP A 33 11.19 -11.49 2.62
N TRP A 34 10.29 -11.43 3.61
CA TRP A 34 10.35 -12.38 4.72
C TRP A 34 9.87 -13.77 4.32
N LEU A 35 9.04 -13.93 3.29
CA LEU A 35 8.69 -15.25 2.75
C LEU A 35 9.92 -15.98 2.20
N GLU A 36 10.88 -15.27 1.60
CA GLU A 36 12.15 -15.88 1.17
C GLU A 36 12.97 -16.36 2.37
N TRP A 37 13.02 -15.56 3.45
CA TRP A 37 13.70 -15.95 4.68
C TRP A 37 13.07 -17.18 5.33
N VAL A 38 11.74 -17.25 5.33
CA VAL A 38 10.98 -18.41 5.83
C VAL A 38 11.30 -19.64 4.99
N LEU A 39 11.23 -19.55 3.65
CA LEU A 39 11.58 -20.66 2.76
C LEU A 39 13.04 -21.12 2.96
N ASN A 40 13.96 -20.18 3.15
CA ASN A 40 15.36 -20.48 3.43
C ASN A 40 15.55 -21.19 4.77
N LYS A 41 14.76 -20.83 5.78
CA LYS A 41 14.75 -21.51 7.09
C LYS A 41 14.22 -22.94 7.00
N PHE A 42 13.34 -23.24 6.06
CA PHE A 42 12.84 -24.59 5.78
C PHE A 42 13.76 -25.41 4.84
N GLY A 43 14.97 -24.94 4.56
CA GLY A 43 15.98 -25.68 3.82
C GLY A 43 15.97 -25.44 2.31
N HIS A 44 15.13 -24.52 1.81
CA HIS A 44 15.25 -24.06 0.42
C HIS A 44 16.42 -23.06 0.28
N GLN A 45 16.95 -22.87 -0.93
CA GLN A 45 17.93 -21.81 -1.22
C GLN A 45 17.35 -20.81 -2.22
N VAL A 46 16.41 -20.01 -1.73
CA VAL A 46 15.77 -18.93 -2.49
C VAL A 46 16.63 -17.69 -2.41
N ARG A 47 17.13 -17.26 -3.57
CA ARG A 47 17.85 -15.99 -3.70
C ARG A 47 16.86 -14.83 -3.61
N HIS A 48 17.33 -13.71 -3.06
CA HIS A 48 16.48 -12.52 -2.96
C HIS A 48 15.99 -12.04 -4.33
N ARG A 49 14.73 -11.61 -4.41
CA ARG A 49 14.03 -11.18 -5.63
C ARG A 49 13.91 -12.27 -6.68
N THR A 50 13.60 -13.48 -6.25
CA THR A 50 13.29 -14.58 -7.18
C THR A 50 11.86 -15.02 -7.02
N LEU A 51 11.63 -16.07 -6.24
CA LEU A 51 10.41 -16.86 -6.27
C LEU A 51 9.21 -16.10 -5.70
N THR A 52 9.39 -15.38 -4.60
CA THR A 52 8.33 -14.59 -3.93
C THR A 52 8.11 -13.23 -4.59
N HIS A 53 9.01 -12.83 -5.50
CA HIS A 53 8.95 -11.55 -6.20
C HIS A 53 8.39 -11.69 -7.63
N ILE A 54 7.83 -12.84 -7.98
CA ILE A 54 7.17 -13.03 -9.27
C ILE A 54 5.89 -12.19 -9.31
N MET A 55 5.86 -11.20 -10.21
CA MET A 55 4.74 -10.26 -10.35
C MET A 55 3.40 -10.97 -10.56
N LEU A 56 3.38 -11.98 -11.44
CA LEU A 56 2.15 -12.73 -11.74
C LEU A 56 1.55 -13.46 -10.53
N TYR A 57 2.35 -13.86 -9.54
CA TYR A 57 1.81 -14.50 -8.34
C TYR A 57 0.98 -13.51 -7.53
N TRP A 58 1.45 -12.28 -7.39
CA TRP A 58 0.72 -11.23 -6.66
C TRP A 58 -0.48 -10.70 -7.45
N ILE A 59 -0.37 -10.56 -8.78
CA ILE A 59 -1.50 -10.24 -9.65
C ILE A 59 -2.56 -11.35 -9.55
N GLY A 60 -2.15 -12.62 -9.65
CA GLY A 60 -3.04 -13.76 -9.53
C GLY A 60 -3.70 -13.86 -8.15
N ALA A 61 -2.95 -13.63 -7.08
CA ALA A 61 -3.48 -13.61 -5.72
C ALA A 61 -4.49 -12.47 -5.52
N LEU A 62 -4.21 -11.27 -6.04
CA LEU A 62 -5.15 -10.16 -5.98
C LEU A 62 -6.40 -10.43 -6.82
N ALA A 63 -6.25 -10.96 -8.03
CA ALA A 63 -7.39 -11.32 -8.87
C ALA A 63 -8.23 -12.43 -8.24
N PHE A 64 -7.60 -13.45 -7.66
CA PHE A 64 -8.30 -14.52 -6.95
C PHE A 64 -9.08 -13.99 -5.76
N THR A 65 -8.49 -13.11 -4.96
CA THR A 65 -9.17 -12.53 -3.80
C THR A 65 -10.36 -11.67 -4.23
N LEU A 66 -10.17 -10.79 -5.21
CA LEU A 66 -11.25 -9.93 -5.70
C LEU A 66 -12.39 -10.68 -6.41
N LEU A 67 -12.11 -11.81 -7.09
CA LEU A 67 -13.09 -12.49 -7.95
C LEU A 67 -13.67 -13.78 -7.36
N VAL A 68 -12.96 -14.44 -6.45
CA VAL A 68 -13.31 -15.78 -5.96
C VAL A 68 -13.54 -15.77 -4.47
N TRP A 69 -12.55 -15.35 -3.68
CA TRP A 69 -12.64 -15.40 -2.23
C TRP A 69 -11.81 -14.32 -1.55
N ASP A 70 -12.51 -13.38 -0.94
CA ASP A 70 -11.92 -12.42 -0.03
C ASP A 70 -12.66 -12.42 1.31
N PHE A 71 -11.91 -12.24 2.39
CA PHE A 71 -12.45 -12.17 3.75
C PHE A 71 -12.46 -10.71 4.19
N HIS A 72 -13.57 -10.01 3.93
CA HIS A 72 -13.79 -8.61 4.31
C HIS A 72 -12.67 -7.63 3.86
N GLY A 73 -12.08 -7.81 2.68
CA GLY A 73 -10.99 -6.96 2.19
C GLY A 73 -9.60 -7.37 2.66
N ILE A 74 -9.48 -8.29 3.64
CA ILE A 74 -8.20 -8.61 4.28
C ILE A 74 -7.25 -9.30 3.30
N LEU A 75 -7.74 -10.31 2.55
CA LEU A 75 -6.88 -11.04 1.63
C LEU A 75 -6.52 -10.17 0.43
N ALA A 76 -7.47 -9.37 -0.06
CA ALA A 76 -7.23 -8.38 -1.11
C ALA A 76 -6.20 -7.32 -0.68
N ALA A 77 -6.30 -6.77 0.54
CA ALA A 77 -5.35 -5.79 1.05
C ALA A 77 -3.94 -6.38 1.24
N PHE A 78 -3.84 -7.62 1.72
CA PHE A 78 -2.56 -8.32 1.82
C PHE A 78 -1.93 -8.55 0.44
N ALA A 79 -2.71 -9.04 -0.53
CA ALA A 79 -2.25 -9.27 -1.89
C ALA A 79 -1.86 -7.96 -2.59
N TRP A 80 -2.61 -6.88 -2.37
CA TRP A 80 -2.28 -5.54 -2.86
C TRP A 80 -0.97 -5.03 -2.26
N GLY A 81 -0.76 -5.22 -0.96
CA GLY A 81 0.50 -4.91 -0.28
C GLY A 81 1.68 -5.56 -1.00
N GLY A 82 1.64 -6.89 -1.18
CA GLY A 82 2.72 -7.61 -1.85
C GLY A 82 2.89 -7.25 -3.33
N LEU A 83 1.78 -7.00 -4.05
CA LEU A 83 1.83 -6.51 -5.43
C LEU A 83 2.52 -5.14 -5.51
N SER A 84 2.17 -4.21 -4.62
CA SER A 84 2.78 -2.88 -4.57
C SER A 84 4.29 -2.94 -4.28
N HIS A 85 4.75 -3.92 -3.48
CA HIS A 85 6.17 -4.17 -3.23
C HIS A 85 6.89 -4.61 -4.50
N VAL A 86 6.37 -5.62 -5.20
CA VAL A 86 6.99 -6.13 -6.43
C VAL A 86 6.95 -5.09 -7.55
N LEU A 87 5.87 -4.30 -7.65
CA LEU A 87 5.79 -3.16 -8.56
C LEU A 87 6.85 -2.12 -8.23
N ALA A 88 7.00 -1.73 -6.97
CA ALA A 88 8.01 -0.79 -6.51
C ALA A 88 9.43 -1.30 -6.82
N ASP A 89 9.71 -2.59 -6.61
CA ASP A 89 10.99 -3.20 -6.93
C ASP A 89 11.28 -3.26 -8.44
N SER A 90 10.25 -3.33 -9.29
CA SER A 90 10.42 -3.26 -10.73
C SER A 90 10.94 -1.90 -11.23
N PHE A 91 10.81 -0.81 -10.46
CA PHE A 91 11.44 0.47 -10.81
C PHE A 91 12.96 0.47 -10.57
N THR A 92 13.49 -0.55 -9.89
CA THR A 92 14.91 -0.61 -9.55
C THR A 92 15.77 -1.24 -10.65
N VAL A 93 17.07 -0.97 -10.60
CA VAL A 93 18.07 -1.54 -11.54
C VAL A 93 18.07 -3.06 -11.52
N THR A 94 17.75 -3.70 -10.40
CA THR A 94 17.69 -5.16 -10.30
C THR A 94 16.43 -5.74 -10.94
N GLY A 95 15.32 -4.99 -10.90
CA GLY A 95 14.02 -5.44 -11.40
C GLY A 95 13.47 -6.67 -10.67
N VAL A 96 12.41 -7.23 -11.23
CA VAL A 96 11.69 -8.40 -10.70
C VAL A 96 11.32 -9.36 -11.82
N PRO A 97 11.18 -10.67 -11.60
CA PRO A 97 10.66 -11.57 -12.62
C PRO A 97 9.16 -11.30 -12.84
N PHE A 98 8.72 -11.20 -14.10
CA PHE A 98 7.30 -11.01 -14.40
C PHE A 98 6.51 -12.32 -14.20
N SER A 99 6.98 -13.39 -14.83
CA SER A 99 6.39 -14.73 -14.77
C SER A 99 7.40 -15.77 -14.26
N PRO A 100 6.94 -16.95 -13.80
CA PRO A 100 7.84 -18.04 -13.37
C PRO A 100 8.76 -18.54 -14.49
N PHE A 101 8.33 -18.37 -15.73
CA PHE A 101 9.04 -18.79 -16.94
C PHE A 101 9.81 -17.63 -17.61
N SER A 102 9.94 -16.49 -16.94
CA SER A 102 10.60 -15.32 -17.49
C SER A 102 12.11 -15.39 -17.28
N ASP A 103 12.86 -15.55 -18.37
CA ASP A 103 14.33 -15.48 -18.34
C ASP A 103 14.85 -14.05 -18.14
N ARG A 104 14.03 -13.04 -18.43
CA ARG A 104 14.37 -11.62 -18.29
C ARG A 104 13.69 -10.99 -17.08
N ARG A 105 14.40 -10.04 -16.46
CA ARG A 105 13.85 -9.19 -15.40
C ARG A 105 12.98 -8.10 -16.03
N PHE A 106 11.86 -7.84 -15.37
CA PHE A 106 10.93 -6.78 -15.68
C PHE A 106 11.35 -5.50 -14.95
N HIS A 107 11.43 -4.42 -15.72
CA HIS A 107 11.81 -3.12 -15.23
C HIS A 107 10.78 -2.07 -15.69
N LEU A 108 10.14 -1.40 -14.73
CA LEU A 108 9.32 -0.22 -15.03
C LEU A 108 10.22 1.01 -15.22
N PHE A 109 9.90 1.81 -16.24
CA PHE A 109 10.65 3.03 -16.62
C PHE A 109 12.17 2.81 -16.80
N GLY A 110 12.55 1.61 -17.26
CA GLY A 110 13.95 1.25 -17.53
C GLY A 110 14.79 0.99 -16.28
N GLY A 111 14.19 0.82 -15.09
CA GLY A 111 14.90 0.34 -13.91
C GLY A 111 15.97 1.32 -13.40
N ARG A 112 15.67 2.62 -13.40
CA ARG A 112 16.69 3.66 -13.11
C ARG A 112 16.88 3.93 -11.62
N LEU A 113 16.01 3.41 -10.74
CA LEU A 113 16.11 3.66 -9.31
C LEU A 113 17.14 2.73 -8.66
N ARG A 114 18.00 3.30 -7.83
CA ARG A 114 18.92 2.54 -6.98
C ARG A 114 18.35 2.46 -5.56
N THR A 115 18.45 1.28 -4.96
CA THR A 115 18.01 1.08 -3.58
C THR A 115 18.79 2.01 -2.64
N GLY A 116 18.08 2.80 -1.84
CA GLY A 116 18.64 3.78 -0.92
C GLY A 116 19.08 5.12 -1.52
N ASP A 117 18.89 5.33 -2.82
CA ASP A 117 19.16 6.60 -3.48
C ASP A 117 17.97 7.57 -3.33
N ASN A 118 18.18 8.87 -3.51
CA ASN A 118 17.13 9.89 -3.35
C ASN A 118 15.94 9.65 -4.31
N GLY A 119 16.21 9.06 -5.47
CA GLY A 119 15.18 8.73 -6.46
C GLY A 119 14.10 7.79 -5.94
N GLU A 120 14.43 6.79 -5.09
CA GLU A 120 13.39 5.89 -4.54
C GLU A 120 12.46 6.61 -3.57
N TYR A 121 12.99 7.53 -2.76
CA TYR A 121 12.20 8.32 -1.83
C TYR A 121 11.31 9.31 -2.57
N MET A 122 11.81 9.98 -3.62
CA MET A 122 11.00 10.90 -4.42
C MET A 122 9.79 10.20 -5.05
N VAL A 123 9.96 8.98 -5.58
CA VAL A 123 8.85 8.22 -6.17
C VAL A 123 7.88 7.76 -5.08
N ALA A 124 8.37 7.16 -4.00
CA ALA A 124 7.51 6.66 -2.93
C ALA A 124 6.70 7.78 -2.27
N TRP A 125 7.36 8.85 -1.84
CA TRP A 125 6.69 10.00 -1.22
C TRP A 125 5.90 10.85 -2.22
N GLY A 126 6.27 10.84 -3.50
CA GLY A 126 5.44 11.41 -4.56
C GLY A 126 4.09 10.70 -4.67
N ILE A 127 4.08 9.36 -4.63
CA ILE A 127 2.84 8.58 -4.59
C ILE A 127 2.04 8.90 -3.32
N VAL A 128 2.69 8.93 -2.16
CA VAL A 128 2.03 9.33 -0.89
C VAL A 128 1.40 10.71 -1.02
N GLY A 129 2.12 11.70 -1.58
CA GLY A 129 1.62 13.05 -1.79
C GLY A 129 0.41 13.09 -2.72
N VAL A 130 0.44 12.34 -3.83
CA VAL A 130 -0.72 12.18 -4.72
C VAL A 130 -1.89 11.56 -3.97
N CYS A 131 -1.64 10.53 -3.15
CA CYS A 131 -2.68 9.91 -2.34
C CYS A 131 -3.30 10.91 -1.36
N VAL A 132 -2.49 11.74 -0.69
CA VAL A 132 -2.98 12.81 0.20
C VAL A 132 -3.84 13.83 -0.55
N VAL A 133 -3.42 14.27 -1.74
CA VAL A 133 -4.19 15.21 -2.55
C VAL A 133 -5.52 14.60 -2.97
N LEU A 134 -5.53 13.36 -3.46
CA LEU A 134 -6.77 12.64 -3.82
C LEU A 134 -7.68 12.47 -2.60
N ALA A 135 -7.09 12.11 -1.46
CA ALA A 135 -7.77 12.01 -0.17
C ALA A 135 -8.50 13.31 0.22
N MET A 136 -7.86 14.47 0.00
CA MET A 136 -8.44 15.79 0.28
C MET A 136 -9.52 16.18 -0.73
N LEU A 137 -9.33 15.86 -2.01
CA LEU A 137 -10.27 16.21 -3.08
C LEU A 137 -11.54 15.37 -3.04
N PHE A 138 -11.44 14.09 -2.69
CA PHE A 138 -12.55 13.14 -2.67
C PHE A 138 -13.05 12.84 -1.25
N LYS A 139 -12.70 13.67 -0.26
CA LYS A 139 -13.21 13.54 1.11
C LYS A 139 -14.75 13.59 1.07
N PRO A 140 -15.45 12.53 1.55
CA PRO A 140 -16.90 12.59 1.69
C PRO A 140 -17.27 13.76 2.60
N HIS A 141 -18.12 14.66 2.12
CA HIS A 141 -18.71 15.72 2.93
C HIS A 141 -19.88 15.12 3.72
N GLY A 142 -19.80 15.14 5.06
CA GLY A 142 -20.84 14.61 5.95
C GLY A 142 -20.37 13.44 6.84
N GLY A 143 -20.71 13.52 8.13
CA GLY A 143 -20.61 12.45 9.12
C GLY A 143 -19.26 12.34 9.84
N ALA A 144 -19.18 11.35 10.72
CA ALA A 144 -17.91 10.83 11.22
C ALA A 144 -17.17 10.13 10.08
N GLY A 145 -16.66 10.94 9.15
CA GLY A 145 -16.05 10.48 7.92
C GLY A 145 -14.89 9.53 8.16
N TRP A 146 -14.59 8.79 7.09
CA TRP A 146 -13.59 7.74 6.93
C TRP A 146 -12.15 8.03 7.41
N TYR A 147 -11.85 9.25 7.86
CA TYR A 147 -10.59 9.60 8.52
C TYR A 147 -10.76 9.58 10.05
N PRO A 148 -10.40 8.49 10.74
CA PRO A 148 -10.50 8.45 12.21
C PRO A 148 -9.60 9.49 12.90
N PHE A 149 -8.60 10.01 12.18
CA PHE A 149 -7.68 11.04 12.69
C PHE A 149 -7.99 12.46 12.19
N PHE A 150 -8.94 12.63 11.25
CA PHE A 150 -9.34 13.94 10.73
C PHE A 150 -10.87 14.08 10.67
N PRO A 151 -11.53 14.08 11.85
CA PRO A 151 -12.97 14.19 11.93
C PRO A 151 -13.48 15.45 11.23
N ASP A 152 -14.51 15.30 10.40
CA ASP A 152 -15.22 16.41 9.77
C ASP A 152 -16.21 17.03 10.76
N TRP A 153 -15.70 17.85 11.68
CA TRP A 153 -16.53 18.51 12.70
C TRP A 153 -17.67 19.34 12.09
N SER A 154 -17.44 19.94 10.92
CA SER A 154 -18.47 20.72 10.22
C SER A 154 -19.58 19.81 9.69
N GLY A 155 -19.21 18.70 9.03
CA GLY A 155 -20.16 17.70 8.55
C GLY A 155 -20.94 17.05 9.70
N MET A 156 -20.25 16.65 10.78
CA MET A 156 -20.91 16.07 11.96
C MET A 156 -21.93 17.01 12.61
N TYR A 157 -21.67 18.32 12.64
CA TYR A 157 -22.62 19.30 13.15
C TYR A 157 -23.84 19.45 12.23
N GLN A 158 -23.61 19.50 10.92
CA GLN A 158 -24.68 19.56 9.91
C GLN A 158 -25.58 18.33 9.95
N ASP A 159 -25.01 17.16 10.22
CA ASP A 159 -25.73 15.89 10.33
C ASP A 159 -26.37 15.67 11.71
N GLY A 160 -26.20 16.61 12.65
CA GLY A 160 -26.74 16.53 14.01
C GLY A 160 -26.09 15.48 14.90
N VAL A 161 -24.92 14.96 14.52
CA VAL A 161 -24.14 13.97 15.29
C VAL A 161 -23.48 14.61 16.51
N VAL A 162 -23.04 15.87 16.39
CA VAL A 162 -22.44 16.66 17.47
C VAL A 162 -23.19 17.97 17.68
N ASP A 163 -23.20 18.47 18.91
CA ASP A 163 -23.86 19.72 19.25
C ASP A 163 -23.04 20.97 18.85
N ALA A 164 -23.66 22.14 18.91
CA ALA A 164 -23.00 23.39 18.54
C ALA A 164 -21.82 23.76 19.46
N LYS A 165 -21.77 23.24 20.69
CA LYS A 165 -20.68 23.47 21.63
C LYS A 165 -19.48 22.59 21.26
N GLU A 166 -19.72 21.31 21.05
CA GLU A 166 -18.72 20.32 20.64
C GLU A 166 -18.11 20.65 19.28
N TRP A 167 -18.91 21.12 18.31
CA TRP A 167 -18.38 21.68 17.07
C TRP A 167 -17.47 22.88 17.33
N LYS A 168 -17.93 23.87 18.14
CA LYS A 168 -17.14 25.07 18.43
C LYS A 168 -15.81 24.74 19.10
N ASP A 169 -15.79 23.78 20.03
CA ASP A 169 -14.61 23.40 20.79
C ASP A 169 -13.57 22.65 19.92
N ASN A 170 -14.01 22.05 18.80
CA ASN A 170 -13.14 21.21 17.96
C ASN A 170 -12.96 21.71 16.51
N ARG A 171 -13.67 22.76 16.06
CA ARG A 171 -13.63 23.27 14.67
C ARG A 171 -12.25 23.71 14.16
N LEU A 172 -11.29 23.97 15.05
CA LEU A 172 -9.91 24.35 14.73
C LEU A 172 -8.89 23.24 15.04
N LYS A 173 -9.34 22.08 15.54
CA LYS A 173 -8.47 20.94 15.80
C LYS A 173 -8.32 20.15 14.51
N PHE A 174 -7.16 20.35 13.88
CA PHE A 174 -6.73 19.59 12.71
C PHE A 174 -5.98 18.29 13.10
N PHE A 175 -5.77 18.06 14.41
CA PHE A 175 -5.04 16.93 15.00
C PHE A 175 -5.67 16.53 16.34
#